data_AF-A0A8J6PP25-F1
#
_entry.id   AF-A0A8J6PP25-F1
#
_cell.length_a   1.000
_cell.length_b   1.000
_cell.length_c   1.000
_cell.angle_alpha   90.00
_cell.angle_beta   90.00
_cell.angle_gamma   90.00
#
_symmetry.space_group_name_H-M   'P 1'
#
loop_
_entity.id
_entity.type
_entity.pdbx_description
1 polymer ?
#
loop_
_entity_poly.entity_id
_entity_poly.type
_entity_poly.pdbx_seq_one_letter_code
_entity_poly.pdbx_strand_id
1 'polypeptide(L)' 'MTVYVQVNDPQAYLDRVERLGGRTVMPVTETPDAVTMALFADPDGNIVGLVKE' A
#
# COMPACT_ATOMS: atom_id res chain seq x y z
N MET A 1 2.47 -14.84 -1.28
CA MET A 1 3.71 -14.10 -0.96
C MET A 1 3.39 -12.63 -1.12
N THR A 2 3.71 -11.79 -0.14
CA THR A 2 3.45 -10.34 -0.21
C THR A 2 4.79 -9.63 -0.29
N VAL A 3 4.96 -8.77 -1.29
CA VAL A 3 6.16 -7.95 -1.47
C VAL A 3 5.91 -6.57 -0.85
N TYR A 4 6.89 -6.03 -0.14
CA TYR A 4 6.82 -4.70 0.45
C TYR A 4 7.76 -3.74 -0.29
N VAL A 5 7.27 -2.53 -0.57
CA VAL A 5 8.00 -1.46 -1.25
C VAL A 5 8.00 -0.23 -0.36
N GLN A 6 9.20 0.31 -0.10
CA GLN A 6 9.34 1.53 0.69
C GLN A 6 9.01 2.76 -0.16
N VAL A 7 8.17 3.65 0.37
CA VAL A 7 7.71 4.88 -0.30
C VAL A 7 7.60 6.03 0.69
N ASN A 8 7.73 7.27 0.20
CA ASN A 8 7.67 8.46 1.05
C ASN A 8 6.22 8.85 1.45
N ASP A 9 5.23 8.40 0.68
CA ASP A 9 3.82 8.75 0.86
C ASP A 9 2.89 7.60 0.43
N PRO A 10 2.59 6.65 1.33
CA PRO A 10 1.70 5.53 1.02
C PRO A 10 0.33 5.96 0.48
N GLN A 11 -0.24 7.08 0.95
CA GLN A 11 -1.57 7.53 0.50
C GLN A 11 -1.54 7.97 -0.97
N ALA A 12 -0.54 8.78 -1.36
CA ALA A 12 -0.42 9.22 -2.75
C ALA A 12 -0.25 8.04 -3.73
N TYR A 13 0.40 6.96 -3.29
CA TYR A 13 0.52 5.75 -4.10
C TYR A 13 -0.76 4.90 -4.11
N LEU A 14 -1.51 4.81 -3.01
CA LEU A 14 -2.85 4.20 -3.04
C LEU A 14 -3.79 4.93 -4.01
N ASP A 15 -3.83 6.26 -3.96
CA ASP A 15 -4.64 7.08 -4.88
C ASP A 15 -4.22 6.86 -6.35
N ARG A 16 -2.94 6.61 -6.60
CA ARG A 16 -2.45 6.24 -7.93
C ARG A 16 -2.88 4.83 -8.32
N VAL A 17 -2.81 3.87 -7.40
CA VAL A 17 -3.23 2.48 -7.64
C VAL A 17 -4.71 2.44 -8.03
N GLU A 18 -5.59 3.13 -7.29
CA GLU A 18 -7.02 3.14 -7.60
C GLU A 18 -7.32 3.76 -8.97
N ARG A 19 -6.64 4.86 -9.32
CA ARG A 19 -6.74 5.46 -10.67
C ARG A 19 -6.28 4.52 -11.79
N LEU A 20 -5.41 3.57 -11.49
CA LEU A 20 -4.89 2.59 -12.45
C LEU A 20 -5.68 1.26 -12.43
N GLY A 21 -6.79 1.20 -11.68
CA GLY A 21 -7.68 0.03 -11.63
C GLY A 21 -7.34 -1.00 -10.56
N GLY A 22 -6.35 -0.73 -9.71
CA GLY A 22 -6.15 -1.50 -8.49
C GLY A 22 -7.14 -1.10 -7.39
N ARG A 23 -7.03 -1.74 -6.22
CA ARG A 23 -7.88 -1.45 -5.06
C ARG A 23 -7.07 -1.39 -3.77
N THR A 24 -7.46 -0.49 -2.88
CA THR A 24 -6.97 -0.52 -1.50
C THR A 24 -7.49 -1.77 -0.79
N VAL A 25 -6.58 -2.53 -0.16
CA VAL A 25 -6.89 -3.70 0.67
C VAL A 25 -6.80 -3.33 2.15
N MET A 26 -5.76 -2.58 2.51
CA MET A 26 -5.58 -2.01 3.83
C MET A 26 -5.20 -0.53 3.64
N PRO A 27 -5.97 0.41 4.19
CA PRO A 27 -5.62 1.82 4.12
C PRO A 27 -4.32 2.08 4.87
N VAL A 28 -3.80 3.30 4.73
CA VAL A 28 -2.62 3.74 5.50
C VAL A 28 -2.90 3.56 6.98
N THR A 29 -2.10 2.72 7.61
CA THR A 29 -2.21 2.32 9.01
C THR A 29 -0.86 2.55 9.68
N GLU A 30 -0.86 3.26 10.80
CA GLU A 30 0.29 3.43 11.66
C GLU A 30 0.33 2.30 12.68
N THR A 31 1.44 1.56 12.74
CA THR A 31 1.60 0.50 13.75
C THR A 31 2.19 1.07 15.05
N PRO A 32 2.00 0.38 16.19
CA PRO A 32 2.62 0.77 17.46
C PRO A 32 4.15 0.91 17.41
N ASP A 33 4.81 0.23 16.48
CA ASP A 33 6.26 0.25 16.28
C ASP A 33 6.73 1.39 15.34
N ALA A 34 5.86 2.40 15.12
CA ALA A 34 6.11 3.58 14.29
C ALA A 34 6.33 3.33 12.78
N VAL A 35 5.98 2.14 12.28
CA VAL A 35 5.98 1.86 10.83
C VAL A 35 4.62 2.26 10.26
N THR A 36 4.61 3.11 9.23
CA THR A 36 3.39 3.38 8.46
C THR A 36 3.32 2.41 7.29
N MET A 37 2.21 1.69 7.14
CA MET A 37 2.04 0.73 6.05
C MET A 37 0.65 0.79 5.41
N ALA A 38 0.55 0.31 4.18
CA ALA A 38 -0.69 0.10 3.45
C ALA A 38 -0.59 -1.15 2.59
N LEU A 39 -1.73 -1.74 2.21
CA LEU A 39 -1.78 -2.84 1.26
C LEU A 39 -2.73 -2.50 0.12
N PHE A 40 -2.35 -2.83 -1.10
CA PHE A 40 -3.23 -2.76 -2.26
C PHE A 40 -3.23 -4.08 -3.02
N ALA A 41 -4.26 -4.28 -3.84
CA ALA A 41 -4.29 -5.31 -4.86
C ALA A 41 -4.25 -4.67 -6.25
N ASP A 42 -3.41 -5.20 -7.13
CA ASP A 42 -3.42 -4.84 -8.56
C ASP A 42 -4.66 -5.44 -9.27
N PRO A 43 -4.88 -5.12 -10.56
CA PRO A 43 -6.02 -5.67 -11.32
C PRO A 43 -6.05 -7.20 -11.42
N ASP A 44 -4.89 -7.86 -11.30
CA ASP A 44 -4.76 -9.32 -11.33
C ASP A 44 -5.00 -9.96 -9.94
N GLY A 45 -5.16 -9.13 -8.91
CA GLY A 45 -5.42 -9.55 -7.53
C GLY A 45 -4.16 -9.78 -6.70
N ASN A 46 -2.97 -9.45 -7.19
CA ASN A 46 -1.73 -9.60 -6.43
C ASN A 46 -1.67 -8.57 -5.31
N ILE A 47 -1.32 -8.99 -4.09
CA ILE A 47 -1.21 -8.10 -2.93
C ILE A 47 0.21 -7.57 -2.79
N VAL A 48 0.33 -6.26 -2.71
CA VAL A 48 1.59 -5.54 -2.50
C VAL A 48 1.45 -4.61 -1.30
N GLY A 49 2.47 -4.58 -0.46
CA GLY A 49 2.56 -3.66 0.66
C GLY A 49 3.39 -2.43 0.35
N LEU A 50 2.92 -1.29 0.83
CA LEU A 50 3.65 -0.04 0.88
C LEU A 50 4.09 0.19 2.32
N VAL A 51 5.36 0.53 2.53
CA VAL A 51 5.88 0.89 3.86
C VAL A 51 6.55 2.25 3.83
N LYS A 52 6.49 2.96 4.94
CA LYS A 52 7.21 4.19 5.19
C LYS A 52 7.81 4.10 6.58
N GLU A 53 9.12 4.36 6.64
CA GLU A 53 9.90 4.54 7.87
C GLU A 53 9.97 6.03 8.23
#